data_AF-A0A7J7UD54-F1
#
_entry.id   AF-A0A7J7UD54-F1
#
_cell.length_a   1.000
_cell.length_b   1.000
_cell.length_c   1.000
_cell.angle_alpha   90.00
_cell.angle_beta   90.00
_cell.angle_gamma   90.00
#
_symmetry.space_group_name_H-M   'P 1'
#
loop_
_entity.id
_entity.type
_entity.pdbx_description
1 polymer ?
#
loop_
_entity_poly.entity_id
_entity_poly.type
_entity_poly.pdbx_seq_one_letter_code
_entity_poly.pdbx_strand_id
1 'polypeptide(L)'
;MSTFEHEMEKAFAFQASQDKMCSICMEVILEKASASERRFGILSNCNHTYCLSCIRQWRCAKQFENPIIKSCPECRVISEFVIPSVYWVEDQNKKNELIEAFKQGMGKKACKYFEQGKGTCPFGSKCLYRHAYPDGRLAEPEKPRKQLSSEGTVRFFNSVRLWDFIENRESQHVPNTEDVDMTELGDLFMHLSGVESSEP
;
A
#
# COMPACT_ATOMS: atom_id res chain seq x y z
N MET A 1 -4.31 28.69 -4.94
CA MET A 1 -3.43 28.85 -3.76
C MET A 1 -3.10 27.51 -3.12
N SER A 2 -4.08 26.66 -2.80
CA SER A 2 -3.83 25.35 -2.14
C SER A 2 -2.96 24.34 -2.94
N THR A 3 -2.97 24.36 -4.27
CA THR A 3 -2.19 23.43 -5.10
C THR A 3 -0.68 23.68 -5.00
N PHE A 4 -0.26 24.94 -5.10
CA PHE A 4 1.15 25.34 -5.03
C PHE A 4 1.79 25.01 -3.67
N GLU A 5 1.08 25.24 -2.57
CA GLU A 5 1.57 24.87 -1.23
C GLU A 5 1.81 23.36 -1.10
N HIS A 6 0.91 22.56 -1.65
CA HIS A 6 1.00 21.11 -1.62
C HIS A 6 2.14 20.57 -2.51
N GLU A 7 2.38 21.20 -3.67
CA GLU A 7 3.54 20.89 -4.52
C GLU A 7 4.86 21.24 -3.83
N MET A 8 4.92 22.40 -3.16
CA MET A 8 6.09 22.82 -2.41
C MET A 8 6.39 21.84 -1.26
N GLU A 9 5.38 21.43 -0.50
CA GLU A 9 5.54 20.44 0.56
C GLU A 9 6.06 19.09 0.03
N LYS A 10 5.53 18.62 -1.11
CA LYS A 10 6.02 17.39 -1.76
C LYS A 10 7.46 17.51 -2.21
N ALA A 11 7.86 18.66 -2.75
CA ALA A 11 9.24 18.91 -3.17
C ALA A 11 10.20 18.82 -1.97
N PHE A 12 9.84 19.42 -0.83
CA PHE A 12 10.61 19.29 0.40
C PHE A 12 10.68 17.85 0.91
N ALA A 13 9.56 17.12 0.90
CA ALA A 13 9.54 15.72 1.29
C ALA A 13 10.44 14.86 0.39
N PHE A 14 10.41 15.10 -0.92
CA PHE A 14 11.26 14.40 -1.88
C PHE A 14 12.74 14.72 -1.66
N GLN A 15 13.08 15.98 -1.44
CA GLN A 15 14.46 16.40 -1.13
C GLN A 15 14.98 15.72 0.14
N ALA A 16 14.17 15.69 1.21
CA ALA A 16 14.51 15.01 2.47
C ALA A 16 14.61 13.48 2.35
N SER A 17 14.25 12.92 1.19
CA SER A 17 14.26 11.48 0.92
C SER A 17 15.46 11.02 0.07
N GLN A 18 16.24 11.94 -0.49
CA GLN A 18 17.27 11.64 -1.51
C GLN A 18 18.34 10.67 -1.01
N ASP A 19 18.72 10.79 0.25
CA ASP A 19 19.80 10.08 0.92
C ASP A 19 19.31 8.87 1.74
N LYS A 20 18.02 8.52 1.66
CA LYS A 20 17.44 7.45 2.48
C LYS A 20 17.81 6.07 1.93
N MET A 21 18.56 5.34 2.75
CA MET A 21 19.05 3.99 2.45
C MET A 21 18.11 2.91 2.97
N CYS A 22 17.92 1.85 2.19
CA CYS A 22 17.19 0.67 2.63
C CYS A 22 18.04 -0.20 3.57
N SER A 23 17.55 -0.52 4.76
CA SER A 23 18.27 -1.37 5.72
C SER A 23 18.38 -2.85 5.35
N ILE A 24 17.73 -3.30 4.27
CA ILE A 24 17.80 -4.69 3.80
C ILE A 24 18.87 -4.83 2.70
N CYS A 25 18.77 -4.04 1.63
CA CYS A 25 19.69 -4.12 0.50
C CYS A 25 20.88 -3.14 0.59
N MET A 26 20.88 -2.24 1.58
CA MET A 26 21.92 -1.22 1.80
C MET A 26 22.14 -0.28 0.60
N GLU A 27 21.11 -0.08 -0.22
CA GLU A 27 21.12 0.85 -1.36
C GLU A 27 20.28 2.08 -1.05
N VAL A 28 20.69 3.23 -1.59
CA VAL A 28 19.89 4.46 -1.57
C VAL A 28 18.67 4.26 -2.46
N ILE A 29 17.47 4.40 -1.88
CA ILE A 29 16.23 3.96 -2.54
C ILE A 29 15.94 4.77 -3.80
N LEU A 30 16.14 6.10 -3.76
CA LEU A 30 15.88 6.97 -4.91
C LEU A 30 16.95 6.91 -5.99
N GLU A 31 18.12 6.32 -5.72
CA GLU A 31 19.21 6.14 -6.70
C GLU A 31 19.16 4.80 -7.43
N LYS A 32 18.21 3.92 -7.08
CA LYS A 32 18.05 2.61 -7.74
C LYS A 32 17.90 2.76 -9.25
N ALA A 33 18.44 1.80 -9.99
CA ALA A 33 18.50 1.85 -11.46
C ALA A 33 17.10 2.00 -12.09
N SER A 34 16.12 1.25 -11.59
CA SER A 34 14.77 1.25 -12.13
C SER A 34 13.84 2.20 -11.38
N ALA A 35 13.05 3.00 -12.12
CA ALA A 35 12.08 3.92 -11.52
C ALA A 35 11.00 3.19 -10.68
N SER A 36 10.68 1.95 -11.04
CA SER A 36 9.71 1.11 -10.31
C SER A 36 10.19 0.68 -8.92
N GLU A 37 11.51 0.63 -8.70
CA GLU A 37 12.12 0.28 -7.41
C GLU A 37 12.43 1.49 -6.52
N ARG A 38 12.36 2.72 -7.06
CA ARG A 38 12.51 3.99 -6.33
C ARG A 38 11.29 4.34 -5.48
N ARG A 39 10.83 3.36 -4.69
CA ARG A 39 9.66 3.48 -3.82
C ARG A 39 9.98 2.98 -2.43
N PHE A 40 9.52 3.73 -1.45
CA PHE A 40 9.62 3.41 -0.04
C PHE A 40 8.50 2.45 0.36
N GLY A 41 8.86 1.46 1.18
CA GLY A 41 7.91 0.62 1.89
C GLY A 41 7.82 1.05 3.35
N ILE A 42 6.84 1.90 3.66
CA ILE A 42 6.68 2.49 5.01
C ILE A 42 5.88 1.53 5.90
N LEU A 43 6.41 1.20 7.06
CA LEU A 43 5.71 0.42 8.08
C LEU A 43 4.93 1.33 9.03
N SER A 44 3.70 0.96 9.38
CA SER A 44 2.81 1.80 10.20
C SER A 44 3.38 2.12 11.59
N ASN A 45 4.10 1.17 12.20
CA ASN A 45 4.41 1.19 13.64
C ASN A 45 5.90 1.41 13.95
N CYS A 46 6.75 1.70 12.95
CA CYS A 46 8.16 2.02 13.16
C CYS A 46 8.74 2.88 12.03
N ASN A 47 9.84 3.57 12.26
CA ASN A 47 10.48 4.49 11.30
C ASN A 47 11.74 3.88 10.63
N HIS A 48 11.73 2.57 10.40
CA HIS A 48 12.81 1.88 9.70
C HIS A 48 12.60 1.96 8.18
N THR A 49 13.68 2.23 7.47
CA THR A 49 13.65 2.59 6.05
C THR A 49 13.84 1.37 5.16
N TYR A 50 12.87 1.09 4.29
CA TYR A 50 12.93 -0.03 3.37
C TYR A 50 12.55 0.36 1.96
N CYS A 51 13.23 -0.25 0.99
CA CYS A 51 12.78 -0.28 -0.37
C CYS A 51 11.51 -1.16 -0.46
N LEU A 52 10.55 -0.77 -1.31
CA LEU A 52 9.27 -1.45 -1.41
C LEU A 52 9.41 -2.93 -1.79
N SER A 53 10.32 -3.26 -2.71
CA SER A 53 10.58 -4.65 -3.11
C SER A 53 11.18 -5.47 -1.96
N CYS A 54 12.14 -4.90 -1.22
CA CYS A 54 12.82 -5.53 -0.11
C CYS A 54 11.84 -5.95 1.00
N ILE A 55 11.00 -5.01 1.46
CA ILE A 55 10.05 -5.29 2.54
C ILE A 55 8.90 -6.20 2.10
N ARG A 56 8.57 -6.19 0.80
CA ARG A 56 7.63 -7.17 0.22
C ARG A 56 8.23 -8.57 0.27
N GLN A 57 9.47 -8.74 -0.18
CA GLN A 57 10.14 -10.03 -0.15
C GLN A 57 10.22 -10.61 1.28
N TRP A 58 10.53 -9.76 2.27
CA TRP A 58 10.48 -10.12 3.69
C TRP A 58 9.10 -10.66 4.11
N ARG A 59 8.03 -9.96 3.72
CA ARG A 59 6.64 -10.34 4.05
C ARG A 59 6.17 -11.60 3.32
N CYS A 60 6.76 -11.91 2.17
CA CYS A 60 6.42 -13.09 1.36
C CYS A 60 7.18 -14.35 1.80
N ALA A 61 8.20 -14.25 2.65
CA ALA A 61 8.99 -15.38 3.11
C ALA A 61 8.09 -16.50 3.69
N LYS A 62 8.13 -17.70 3.08
CA LYS A 62 7.33 -18.85 3.51
C LYS A 62 7.93 -19.60 4.70
N GLN A 63 9.18 -19.31 5.02
CA GLN A 63 9.97 -20.01 6.04
C GLN A 63 9.63 -19.56 7.47
N PHE A 64 8.98 -18.41 7.64
CA PHE A 64 8.69 -17.84 8.95
C PHE A 64 7.19 -17.76 9.23
N GLU A 65 6.85 -17.84 10.50
CA GLU A 65 5.47 -17.69 10.96
C GLU A 65 4.94 -16.26 10.71
N ASN A 66 3.61 -16.14 10.62
CA ASN A 66 2.90 -14.87 10.40
C ASN A 66 3.33 -13.68 11.29
N PRO A 67 3.60 -13.83 12.60
CA PRO A 67 4.05 -12.70 13.42
C PRO A 67 5.44 -12.18 13.00
N ILE A 68 6.33 -13.05 12.52
CA ILE A 68 7.68 -12.69 12.11
C ILE A 68 7.65 -11.95 10.78
N ILE A 69 6.95 -12.48 9.78
CA ILE A 69 6.87 -11.83 8.46
C ILE A 69 6.09 -10.51 8.49
N LYS A 70 5.15 -10.33 9.43
CA LYS A 70 4.45 -9.05 9.66
C LYS A 70 5.23 -8.07 10.54
N SER A 71 6.36 -8.49 11.10
CA SER A 71 7.21 -7.65 11.93
C SER A 71 8.23 -6.88 11.10
N CYS A 72 8.62 -5.72 11.61
CA CYS A 72 9.79 -4.99 11.12
C CYS A 72 11.06 -5.87 11.21
N PRO A 73 11.86 -6.00 10.13
CA PRO A 73 13.14 -6.74 10.16
C PRO A 73 14.08 -6.29 11.28
N GLU A 74 14.11 -4.99 11.58
CA GLU A 74 15.00 -4.40 12.58
C GLU A 74 14.45 -4.48 14.00
N CYS A 75 13.32 -3.81 14.29
CA CYS A 75 12.80 -3.68 15.66
C CYS A 75 11.74 -4.72 16.04
N ARG A 76 11.35 -5.62 15.13
CA ARG A 76 10.33 -6.66 15.35
C ARG A 76 8.94 -6.16 15.76
N VAL A 77 8.71 -4.84 15.73
CA VAL A 77 7.37 -4.28 15.92
C VAL A 77 6.45 -4.75 14.78
N ILE A 78 5.31 -5.31 15.15
CA ILE A 78 4.33 -5.82 14.19
C ILE A 78 3.68 -4.65 13.46
N SER A 79 3.59 -4.73 12.14
CA SER A 79 2.85 -3.81 11.30
C SER A 79 2.04 -4.63 10.29
N GLU A 80 0.71 -4.48 10.29
CA GLU A 80 -0.17 -5.33 9.48
C GLU A 80 -0.02 -5.04 7.97
N PHE A 81 0.35 -3.81 7.60
CA PHE A 81 0.50 -3.37 6.22
C PHE A 81 1.73 -2.48 6.03
N VAL A 82 2.32 -2.56 4.84
CA VAL A 82 3.27 -1.63 4.23
C VAL A 82 2.50 -0.61 3.41
N ILE A 83 2.89 0.65 3.50
CA ILE A 83 2.39 1.73 2.64
C ILE A 83 3.45 2.03 1.58
N PRO A 84 3.16 1.85 0.29
CA PRO A 84 4.04 2.31 -0.78
C PRO A 84 4.01 3.84 -0.83
N SER A 85 5.19 4.47 -0.90
CA SER A 85 5.35 5.92 -1.04
C SER A 85 6.51 6.26 -1.98
N VAL A 86 6.43 7.40 -2.66
CA VAL A 86 7.51 7.93 -3.52
C VAL A 86 8.51 8.80 -2.76
N TYR A 87 8.17 9.20 -1.54
CA TYR A 87 9.05 9.91 -0.60
C TYR A 87 8.99 9.24 0.78
N TRP A 88 10.03 9.46 1.57
CA TRP A 88 10.14 9.03 2.96
C TRP A 88 9.43 10.00 3.91
N VAL A 89 8.88 9.45 5.00
CA VAL A 89 8.17 10.23 6.03
C VAL A 89 8.71 9.85 7.40
N GLU A 90 9.35 10.81 8.07
CA GLU A 90 9.89 10.62 9.43
C GLU A 90 8.91 11.07 10.52
N ASP A 91 8.19 12.17 10.27
CA ASP A 91 7.26 12.74 11.22
C ASP A 91 6.05 11.83 11.46
N GLN A 92 5.73 11.58 12.73
CA GLN A 92 4.68 10.66 13.11
C GLN A 92 3.28 11.17 12.74
N ASN A 93 3.04 12.49 12.75
CA ASN A 93 1.76 13.08 12.35
C ASN A 93 1.57 12.92 10.83
N LYS A 94 2.57 13.30 10.04
CA LYS A 94 2.53 13.10 8.57
C LYS A 94 2.37 11.63 8.19
N LYS A 95 2.98 10.73 8.96
CA LYS A 95 2.84 9.29 8.79
C LYS A 95 1.42 8.81 9.10
N ASN A 96 0.80 9.34 10.15
CA ASN A 96 -0.59 9.03 10.48
C ASN A 96 -1.54 9.50 9.37
N GLU A 97 -1.35 10.71 8.85
CA GLU A 97 -2.09 11.22 7.70
C GLU A 97 -1.91 10.33 6.47
N LEU A 98 -0.68 9.88 6.19
CA LEU A 98 -0.39 8.94 5.10
C LEU A 98 -1.11 7.59 5.31
N ILE A 99 -1.14 7.08 6.54
CA ILE A 99 -1.86 5.84 6.89
C ILE A 99 -3.36 6.01 6.63
N GLU A 100 -3.95 7.12 7.04
CA GLU A 100 -5.37 7.40 6.84
C GLU A 100 -5.73 7.57 5.38
N ALA A 101 -4.96 8.36 4.63
CA ALA A 101 -5.11 8.52 3.19
C ALA A 101 -4.99 7.18 2.45
N PHE A 102 -4.03 6.34 2.85
CA PHE A 102 -3.87 5.00 2.28
C PHE A 102 -5.10 4.11 2.55
N LYS A 103 -5.56 4.05 3.81
CA LYS A 103 -6.77 3.28 4.18
C LYS A 103 -8.00 3.75 3.43
N GLN A 104 -8.19 5.07 3.32
CA GLN A 104 -9.31 5.66 2.59
C GLN A 104 -9.25 5.32 1.09
N GLY A 105 -8.05 5.40 0.50
CA GLY A 105 -7.82 5.06 -0.91
C GLY A 105 -8.06 3.57 -1.22
N MET A 106 -7.70 2.67 -0.30
CA MET A 106 -8.01 1.24 -0.44
C MET A 106 -9.50 0.95 -0.23
N GLY A 107 -10.14 1.61 0.73
CA GLY A 107 -11.57 1.44 1.03
C GLY A 107 -12.52 1.92 -0.08
N LYS A 108 -12.01 2.66 -1.08
CA LYS A 108 -12.76 3.00 -2.30
C LYS A 108 -12.68 1.92 -3.37
N LYS A 109 -11.62 1.11 -3.38
CA LYS A 109 -11.38 0.08 -4.40
C LYS A 109 -12.12 -1.20 -4.05
N ALA A 110 -12.86 -1.76 -5.01
CA ALA A 110 -13.56 -3.03 -4.83
C ALA A 110 -12.57 -4.16 -4.49
N CYS A 111 -12.93 -4.98 -3.50
CA CYS A 111 -12.14 -6.15 -3.13
C CYS A 111 -12.29 -7.26 -4.18
N LYS A 112 -11.15 -7.67 -4.75
CA LYS A 112 -11.07 -8.77 -5.73
C LYS A 112 -11.61 -10.10 -5.20
N TYR A 113 -11.44 -10.40 -3.91
CA TYR A 113 -11.85 -11.68 -3.31
C TYR A 113 -13.30 -11.73 -2.88
N PHE A 114 -13.84 -10.57 -2.48
CA PHE A 114 -15.25 -10.49 -2.11
C PHE A 114 -16.13 -10.59 -3.35
N GLU A 115 -15.66 -10.05 -4.49
CA GLU A 115 -16.33 -10.13 -5.79
C GLU A 115 -17.85 -9.86 -5.69
N GLN A 116 -18.19 -8.78 -4.99
CA GLN A 116 -19.57 -8.37 -4.74
C GLN A 116 -20.44 -9.44 -4.06
N GLY A 117 -19.88 -10.21 -3.13
CA GLY A 117 -20.57 -11.26 -2.38
C GLY A 117 -20.59 -12.63 -3.06
N LYS A 118 -19.95 -12.77 -4.23
CA LYS A 118 -19.75 -14.07 -4.88
C LYS A 118 -18.61 -14.88 -4.25
N GLY A 119 -17.63 -14.19 -3.67
CA GLY A 119 -16.47 -14.81 -3.03
C GLY A 119 -16.36 -14.45 -1.55
N THR A 120 -15.56 -15.25 -0.82
CA THR A 120 -15.23 -14.99 0.58
C THR A 120 -13.85 -14.36 0.65
N CYS A 121 -13.77 -13.13 1.19
CA CYS A 121 -12.49 -12.46 1.36
C CYS A 121 -11.70 -13.14 2.49
N PRO A 122 -10.48 -13.66 2.22
CA PRO A 122 -9.70 -14.36 3.22
C PRO A 122 -9.19 -13.44 4.36
N PHE A 123 -9.27 -12.12 4.16
CA PHE A 123 -8.91 -11.11 5.15
C PHE A 123 -10.07 -10.75 6.10
N GLY A 124 -11.30 -11.14 5.76
CA GLY A 124 -12.50 -10.83 6.54
C GLY A 124 -12.55 -9.35 6.95
N SER A 125 -12.66 -9.11 8.25
CA SER A 125 -12.72 -7.77 8.86
C SER A 125 -11.40 -6.97 8.79
N LYS A 126 -10.27 -7.61 8.45
CA LYS A 126 -8.97 -6.94 8.30
C LYS A 126 -8.69 -6.51 6.85
N CYS A 127 -9.62 -6.72 5.93
CA CYS A 127 -9.45 -6.27 4.55
C CYS A 127 -9.45 -4.74 4.47
N LEU A 128 -8.49 -4.15 3.76
CA LEU A 128 -8.44 -2.71 3.51
C LEU A 128 -9.29 -2.29 2.30
N TYR A 129 -9.77 -3.24 1.50
CA TYR A 129 -10.54 -3.00 0.27
C TYR A 129 -12.05 -2.97 0.54
N ARG A 130 -12.80 -2.33 -0.36
CA ARG A 130 -14.25 -2.21 -0.27
C ARG A 130 -14.93 -3.56 -0.49
N HIS A 131 -15.61 -4.07 0.54
CA HIS A 131 -16.58 -5.15 0.40
C HIS A 131 -17.97 -4.54 0.18
N ALA A 132 -18.40 -4.45 -1.07
CA ALA A 132 -19.73 -3.98 -1.44
C ALA A 132 -20.40 -5.00 -2.35
N TYR A 133 -21.68 -5.28 -2.10
CA TYR A 133 -22.55 -6.11 -2.93
C TYR A 133 -22.94 -5.39 -4.24
N PRO A 134 -23.57 -6.08 -5.22
CA PRO A 134 -23.93 -5.48 -6.51
C PRO A 134 -24.93 -4.32 -6.36
N ASP A 135 -25.70 -4.32 -5.26
CA ASP A 135 -26.64 -3.26 -4.88
C ASP A 135 -25.97 -2.06 -4.18
N GLY A 136 -24.65 -2.08 -4.04
CA GLY A 136 -23.86 -1.03 -3.40
C GLY A 136 -23.83 -1.10 -1.87
N ARG A 137 -24.58 -2.02 -1.25
CA ARG A 137 -24.56 -2.21 0.21
C ARG A 137 -23.21 -2.72 0.65
N LEU A 138 -22.68 -2.16 1.74
CA LEU A 138 -21.44 -2.65 2.34
C LEU A 138 -21.70 -3.97 3.06
N ALA A 139 -20.80 -4.93 2.88
CA ALA A 139 -20.83 -6.16 3.64
C ALA A 139 -20.54 -5.85 5.11
N GLU A 140 -21.35 -6.40 6.02
CA GLU A 140 -21.04 -6.35 7.44
C GLU A 140 -19.70 -7.06 7.70
N PRO A 141 -18.87 -6.55 8.62
CA PRO A 141 -17.61 -7.21 8.96
C PRO A 141 -17.91 -8.63 9.45
N GLU A 142 -17.45 -9.63 8.69
CA GLU A 142 -17.64 -11.04 9.06
C GLU A 142 -17.08 -11.28 10.47
N LYS A 143 -17.94 -11.76 11.37
CA LYS A 143 -17.51 -12.22 12.70
C LYS A 143 -16.46 -13.32 12.50
N PRO A 144 -15.35 -13.34 13.29
CA PRO A 144 -14.31 -14.36 13.15
C PRO A 144 -14.93 -15.76 13.14
N ARG A 145 -14.82 -16.46 12.01
CA ARG A 145 -15.42 -17.79 11.84
C ARG A 145 -14.63 -18.78 12.70
N LYS A 146 -15.25 -19.26 13.77
CA LYS A 146 -14.72 -20.34 14.62
C LYS A 146 -14.91 -21.65 13.87
N GLN A 147 -13.83 -22.26 13.38
CA GLN A 147 -13.90 -23.62 12.86
C GLN A 147 -13.61 -24.57 14.03
N LEU A 148 -14.61 -25.36 14.46
CA LEU A 148 -14.37 -26.45 15.39
C LEU A 148 -13.76 -27.62 14.61
N SER A 149 -12.59 -28.10 15.03
CA SER A 149 -12.08 -29.40 14.58
C SER A 149 -12.95 -30.52 15.16
N SER A 150 -12.88 -31.71 14.56
CA SER A 150 -13.48 -32.94 15.09
C SER A 150 -13.01 -33.29 16.52
N GLU A 151 -11.91 -32.68 16.97
CA GLU A 151 -11.31 -32.86 18.30
C GLU A 151 -11.67 -31.73 19.28
N GLY A 152 -12.69 -30.91 18.97
CA GLY A 152 -13.17 -29.84 19.86
C GLY A 152 -12.25 -28.63 19.97
N THR A 153 -11.18 -28.54 19.15
CA THR A 153 -10.29 -27.38 19.13
C THR A 153 -10.84 -26.31 18.19
N VAL A 154 -11.11 -25.11 18.72
CA VAL A 154 -11.51 -23.95 17.92
C VAL A 154 -10.27 -23.38 17.22
N ARG A 155 -10.18 -23.56 15.90
CA ARG A 155 -9.16 -22.91 15.07
C ARG A 155 -9.74 -21.62 14.48
N PHE A 156 -9.12 -20.49 14.80
CA PHE A 156 -9.37 -19.24 14.09
C PHE A 156 -8.44 -19.20 12.88
N PHE A 157 -8.99 -19.26 11.67
CA PHE A 157 -8.22 -18.98 10.44
C PHE A 157 -7.89 -17.49 10.40
N ASN A 158 -6.81 -17.09 11.08
CA ASN A 158 -6.31 -15.71 11.09
C ASN A 158 -5.14 -15.53 10.11
N SER A 159 -4.96 -16.45 9.14
CA SER A 159 -3.65 -16.74 8.55
C SER A 159 -3.52 -16.50 7.05
N VAL A 160 -4.32 -15.62 6.45
CA VAL A 160 -4.06 -15.23 5.05
C VAL A 160 -3.26 -13.94 4.99
N ARG A 161 -2.24 -13.94 4.15
CA ARG A 161 -1.24 -12.88 3.99
C ARG A 161 -1.83 -11.76 3.15
N LEU A 162 -2.11 -10.62 3.79
CA LEU A 162 -2.62 -9.42 3.10
C LEU A 162 -1.69 -8.97 1.95
N TRP A 163 -0.42 -9.38 2.04
CA TRP A 163 0.66 -9.04 1.12
C TRP A 163 0.75 -9.88 -0.14
N ASP A 164 0.14 -11.07 -0.22
CA ASP A 164 0.14 -11.86 -1.46
C ASP A 164 -0.61 -11.12 -2.61
N PHE A 165 -1.28 -9.99 -2.34
CA PHE A 165 -2.29 -9.43 -3.25
C PHE A 165 -2.24 -7.91 -3.49
N ILE A 166 -1.29 -7.18 -2.91
CA ILE A 166 -1.02 -5.78 -3.31
C ILE A 166 -0.17 -5.72 -4.61
N GLU A 167 0.46 -6.84 -5.00
CA GLU A 167 1.32 -6.95 -6.18
C GLU A 167 0.59 -6.82 -7.53
N ASN A 168 -0.73 -7.10 -7.60
CA ASN A 168 -1.40 -7.25 -8.90
C ASN A 168 -1.97 -5.95 -9.50
N ARG A 169 -1.76 -4.79 -8.86
CA ARG A 169 -2.16 -3.47 -9.41
C ARG A 169 -0.98 -2.65 -9.93
N GLU A 170 0.23 -2.89 -9.44
CA GLU A 170 1.42 -2.18 -9.96
C GLU A 170 1.87 -2.72 -11.32
N SER A 171 1.50 -3.96 -11.67
CA SER A 171 1.80 -4.59 -12.96
C SER A 171 0.86 -4.17 -14.11
N GLN A 172 -0.23 -3.45 -13.84
CA GLN A 172 -1.18 -3.00 -14.88
C GLN A 172 -1.11 -1.50 -15.21
N HIS A 173 -0.22 -0.74 -14.58
CA HIS A 173 0.00 0.68 -14.93
C HIS A 173 1.43 0.92 -15.38
N VAL A 174 1.92 0.06 -16.28
CA VAL A 174 3.08 0.35 -17.12
C VAL A 174 2.52 0.47 -18.54
N PRO A 175 2.25 1.69 -19.05
CA PRO A 175 2.18 1.82 -20.49
C PRO A 175 3.59 1.54 -21.01
N ASN A 176 3.72 0.55 -21.89
CA ASN A 176 4.91 0.36 -22.70
C ASN A 176 5.25 1.70 -23.33
N THR A 177 6.41 2.27 -22.98
CA THR A 177 6.88 3.53 -23.55
C THR A 177 8.39 3.44 -23.69
N GLU A 178 8.81 2.66 -24.68
CA GLU A 178 9.86 3.17 -25.56
C GLU A 178 9.20 4.39 -26.25
N ASP A 179 9.75 5.58 -25.99
CA ASP A 179 9.37 6.88 -26.58
C ASP A 179 8.07 7.57 -26.11
N VAL A 180 7.96 7.99 -24.83
CA VAL A 180 7.00 9.07 -24.48
C VAL A 180 7.62 10.11 -23.53
N ASP A 181 7.56 11.36 -23.99
CA ASP A 181 8.05 12.59 -23.37
C ASP A 181 7.48 12.79 -21.95
N MET A 182 8.37 12.99 -20.97
CA MET A 182 8.06 13.18 -19.54
C MET A 182 7.23 14.44 -19.24
N THR A 183 7.00 15.30 -20.24
CA THR A 183 6.19 16.51 -20.11
C THR A 183 4.68 16.20 -20.23
N GLU A 184 4.27 15.21 -21.03
CA GLU A 184 2.85 14.85 -21.25
C GLU A 184 2.24 14.00 -20.12
N LEU A 185 3.07 13.25 -19.38
CA LEU A 185 2.56 12.42 -18.26
C LEU A 185 2.12 13.27 -17.05
N GLY A 186 2.65 14.50 -16.94
CA GLY A 186 2.21 15.49 -15.97
C GLY A 186 0.80 16.02 -16.27
N ASP A 187 0.52 16.26 -17.55
CA ASP A 187 -0.76 16.82 -18.00
C ASP A 187 -1.92 15.81 -17.91
N LEU A 188 -1.64 14.51 -18.06
CA LEU A 188 -2.65 13.46 -17.90
C LEU A 188 -3.11 13.30 -16.44
N PHE A 189 -2.25 13.59 -15.48
CA PHE A 189 -2.63 13.61 -14.06
C PHE A 189 -3.45 14.86 -13.69
N MET A 190 -3.22 15.99 -14.37
CA MET A 190 -3.94 17.24 -14.13
C MET A 190 -5.40 17.21 -14.64
N HIS A 191 -5.68 16.52 -15.75
CA HIS A 191 -7.04 16.44 -16.33
C HIS A 191 -8.03 15.56 -15.54
N LEU A 192 -7.54 14.71 -14.63
CA LEU A 192 -8.41 13.93 -13.74
C LEU A 192 -8.84 14.70 -12.47
N SER A 193 -8.47 15.99 -12.38
CA SER A 193 -8.83 16.89 -11.28
C SER A 193 -10.10 17.71 -11.50
N GLY A 194 -10.76 17.60 -12.67
CA GLY A 194 -12.02 18.29 -12.93
C GLY A 194 -11.89 19.81 -13.02
N VAL A 195 -11.28 20.31 -14.10
CA VAL A 195 -11.39 21.71 -14.51
C VAL A 195 -12.16 21.73 -15.82
N GLU A 196 -13.42 22.20 -15.78
CA GLU A 196 -14.12 22.67 -16.97
C GLU A 196 -13.40 23.93 -17.46
N SER A 197 -12.83 23.88 -18.66
CA SER A 197 -12.47 25.07 -19.41
C SER A 197 -13.74 25.64 -20.03
N SER A 198 -14.29 26.70 -19.41
CA SER A 198 -15.19 27.64 -20.09
C SER A 198 -14.34 28.55 -20.97
N GLU A 199 -14.48 28.44 -22.30
CA GLU A 199 -13.96 29.40 -23.27
C GLU A 199 -14.94 30.57 -23.46
N PRO A 200 -14.47 31.81 -23.70
CA PRO A 200 -15.27 32.88 -24.31
C PRO A 200 -15.33 32.78 -25.83
#